data_AF-A0A2G9TB14-F1
#
_entry.id   AF-A0A2G9TB14-F1
#
_cell.length_a   1.000
_cell.length_b   1.000
_cell.length_c   1.000
_cell.angle_alpha   90.00
_cell.angle_beta   90.00
_cell.angle_gamma   90.00
#
_symmetry.space_group_name_H-M   'P 1'
#
loop_
_entity.id
_entity.type
_entity.pdbx_description
1 polymer ?
#
loop_
_entity_poly.entity_id
_entity_poly.type
_entity_poly.pdbx_seq_one_letter_code
_entity_poly.pdbx_strand_id
1 'polypeptide(L)'
;IARRVEETMIDIHLDPPLLEACSMDMQRLCRDVVPGHSRIIMCLMEAAESSNAQMSPSCRNMLADRNKLWMKAHQQYQMAWPESWHEAYNLVATHPHK
;
A
#
# COMPACT_ATOMS: atom_id res chain seq x y z
N ILE A 1 -2.21 14.08 -26.00
CA ILE A 1 -1.14 13.32 -25.31
C ILE A 1 -1.59 13.12 -23.87
N ALA A 2 -2.57 12.24 -23.66
CA ALA A 2 -3.04 11.86 -22.32
C ALA A 2 -2.84 10.35 -22.25
N ARG A 3 -1.59 9.93 -22.03
CA ARG A 3 -1.24 8.51 -21.96
C ARG A 3 -0.70 8.23 -20.56
N ARG A 4 -1.50 7.51 -19.76
CA ARG A 4 -1.19 6.88 -18.46
C ARG A 4 -1.33 7.74 -17.19
N VAL A 5 -2.51 8.27 -16.91
CA VAL A 5 -2.88 8.62 -15.51
C VAL A 5 -4.35 8.27 -15.26
N GLU A 6 -4.80 7.13 -15.75
CA GLU A 6 -6.08 6.56 -15.35
C GLU A 6 -5.72 5.26 -14.63
N GLU A 7 -5.82 5.30 -13.29
CA GLU A 7 -5.78 4.17 -12.37
C GLU A 7 -4.42 3.48 -12.10
N THR A 8 -3.30 4.23 -12.04
CA THR A 8 -2.14 3.69 -11.34
C THR A 8 -2.38 3.76 -9.84
N MET A 9 -3.00 2.70 -9.33
CA MET A 9 -3.00 2.36 -7.91
C MET A 9 -1.60 2.53 -7.33
N ILE A 10 -1.53 2.92 -6.05
CA ILE A 10 -0.27 3.22 -5.37
C ILE A 10 0.61 1.98 -5.38
N ASP A 11 1.53 1.92 -6.35
CA ASP A 11 2.52 0.87 -6.44
C ASP A 11 3.73 1.29 -5.60
N ILE A 12 4.35 0.34 -4.91
CA ILE A 12 5.61 0.58 -4.19
C ILE A 12 6.70 1.14 -5.13
N HIS A 13 6.64 0.82 -6.43
CA HIS A 13 7.55 1.37 -7.44
C HIS A 13 7.39 2.87 -7.69
N LEU A 14 6.28 3.49 -7.25
CA LEU A 14 6.07 4.94 -7.30
C LEU A 14 6.65 5.66 -6.07
N ASP A 15 7.26 4.92 -5.14
CA ASP A 15 7.88 5.43 -3.93
C ASP A 15 9.29 4.84 -3.76
N PRO A 16 10.30 5.38 -4.49
CA PRO A 16 11.65 4.81 -4.49
C PRO A 16 12.27 4.65 -3.09
N PRO A 17 12.13 5.60 -2.14
CA PRO A 17 12.62 5.40 -0.78
C PRO A 17 11.96 4.23 -0.04
N LEU A 18 10.65 4.01 -0.23
CA LEU A 18 9.96 2.86 0.36
C LEU A 18 10.41 1.55 -0.30
N LEU A 19 10.52 1.54 -1.63
CA LEU A 19 11.00 0.38 -2.38
C LEU A 19 12.42 -0.01 -1.95
N GLU A 20 13.33 0.94 -1.81
CA GLU A 20 14.70 0.69 -1.37
C GLU A 20 14.73 0.04 0.02
N ALA A 21 14.01 0.64 0.98
CA ALA A 21 13.93 0.15 2.35
C ALA A 21 13.30 -1.25 2.45
N CYS A 22 12.33 -1.56 1.59
CA CYS A 22 11.52 -2.78 1.67
C CYS A 22 11.85 -3.84 0.62
N SER A 23 12.79 -3.61 -0.30
CA SER A 23 13.05 -4.51 -1.45
C SER A 23 13.29 -5.97 -1.06
N MET A 24 14.14 -6.20 -0.07
CA MET A 24 14.45 -7.55 0.44
C MET A 24 13.27 -8.17 1.20
N ASP A 25 12.58 -7.39 2.02
CA ASP A 25 11.41 -7.84 2.76
C ASP A 25 10.25 -8.19 1.82
N MET A 26 10.04 -7.39 0.77
CA MET A 26 9.08 -7.64 -0.30
C MET A 26 9.33 -8.98 -0.98
N GLN A 27 10.57 -9.27 -1.37
CA GLN A 27 10.93 -10.53 -2.01
C GLN A 27 10.77 -11.75 -1.08
N ARG A 28 10.89 -11.55 0.23
CA ARG A 28 10.87 -12.65 1.20
C ARG A 28 9.48 -12.91 1.80
N LEU A 29 8.71 -11.84 2.02
CA LEU A 29 7.41 -11.87 2.71
C LEU A 29 6.24 -11.81 1.73
N CYS A 30 6.42 -11.17 0.56
CA CYS A 30 5.36 -10.87 -0.39
C CYS A 30 5.64 -11.43 -1.79
N ARG A 31 6.46 -12.48 -1.90
CA ARG A 31 6.95 -13.02 -3.19
C ARG A 31 5.84 -13.42 -4.16
N ASP A 32 4.73 -13.95 -3.62
CA ASP A 32 3.62 -14.51 -4.39
C ASP A 32 2.53 -13.45 -4.66
N VAL A 33 2.77 -12.20 -4.28
CA VAL A 33 1.83 -11.09 -4.47
C VAL A 33 2.05 -10.47 -5.84
N VAL A 34 0.99 -10.44 -6.64
CA VAL A 34 1.00 -9.78 -7.95
C VAL A 34 1.08 -8.25 -7.76
N PRO A 35 2.06 -7.55 -8.39
CA PRO A 35 2.21 -6.10 -8.30
C PRO A 35 0.98 -5.28 -8.76
N GLY A 36 0.97 -4.00 -8.40
CA GLY A 36 -0.14 -3.07 -8.62
C GLY A 36 -1.25 -3.15 -7.57
N HIS A 37 -2.26 -2.28 -7.69
CA HIS A 37 -3.42 -2.23 -6.79
C HIS A 37 -3.04 -2.08 -5.31
N SER A 38 -1.91 -1.45 -5.00
CA SER A 38 -1.35 -1.35 -3.64
C SER A 38 -1.10 -2.69 -2.94
N ARG A 39 -1.19 -3.84 -3.63
CA ARG A 39 -1.17 -5.18 -3.02
C ARG A 39 0.13 -5.46 -2.29
N ILE A 40 1.25 -5.04 -2.86
CA ILE A 40 2.57 -5.19 -2.24
C ILE A 40 2.66 -4.39 -0.94
N ILE A 41 2.22 -3.14 -0.94
CA ILE A 41 2.25 -2.30 0.26
C ILE A 41 1.33 -2.88 1.34
N MET A 42 0.12 -3.34 0.97
CA MET A 42 -0.79 -4.00 1.92
C MET A 42 -0.17 -5.28 2.52
N CYS A 43 0.44 -6.13 1.70
CA CYS A 43 1.14 -7.32 2.19
C CYS A 43 2.27 -6.96 3.17
N LEU A 44 3.06 -5.93 2.86
CA LEU A 44 4.12 -5.45 3.75
C LEU A 44 3.55 -4.88 5.06
N MET A 45 2.43 -4.16 5.03
CA MET A 45 1.78 -3.66 6.24
C MET A 45 1.25 -4.80 7.12
N GLU A 46 0.56 -5.78 6.55
CA GLU A 46 0.08 -6.97 7.26
C GLU A 46 1.25 -7.77 7.87
N ALA A 47 2.33 -7.94 7.10
CA ALA A 47 3.54 -8.57 7.60
C ALA A 47 4.17 -7.74 8.75
N ALA A 48 4.14 -6.41 8.69
CA ALA A 48 4.64 -5.58 9.78
C ALA A 48 3.80 -5.76 11.07
N GLU A 49 2.50 -5.97 10.97
CA GLU A 49 1.64 -6.21 12.14
C GLU A 49 1.84 -7.60 12.76
N SER A 50 2.28 -8.58 11.97
CA SER A 50 2.59 -9.92 12.45
C SER A 50 3.87 -9.93 13.31
N SER A 51 3.74 -10.38 14.56
CA SER A 51 4.87 -10.55 15.49
C SER A 51 5.90 -11.60 15.04
N ASN A 52 5.51 -12.50 14.13
CA ASN A 52 6.35 -13.58 13.62
C ASN A 52 7.06 -13.21 12.31
N ALA A 53 6.68 -12.09 11.68
CA ALA A 53 7.35 -11.64 10.47
C ALA A 53 8.71 -11.02 10.82
N GLN A 54 9.78 -11.70 10.40
CA GLN A 54 11.14 -11.18 10.45
C GLN A 54 11.35 -10.09 9.39
N MET A 55 10.65 -8.96 9.53
CA MET A 55 10.79 -7.78 8.68
C MET A 55 11.95 -6.90 9.18
N SER A 56 12.73 -6.33 8.26
CA SER A 56 13.81 -5.43 8.63
C SER A 56 13.31 -4.17 9.36
N PRO A 57 14.09 -3.60 10.31
CA PRO A 57 13.73 -2.34 10.95
C PRO A 57 13.61 -1.18 9.96
N SER A 58 14.42 -1.18 8.90
CA SER A 58 14.40 -0.15 7.85
C SER A 58 13.05 -0.10 7.14
N CYS A 59 12.57 -1.25 6.64
CA CYS A 59 11.28 -1.35 5.97
C CYS A 59 10.13 -0.99 6.93
N ARG A 60 10.15 -1.54 8.15
CA ARG A 60 9.14 -1.28 9.18
C ARG A 60 8.99 0.20 9.51
N ASN A 61 10.11 0.92 9.68
CA ASN A 61 10.10 2.35 9.97
C ASN A 61 9.58 3.15 8.78
N MET A 62 10.00 2.81 7.56
CA MET A 62 9.55 3.51 6.35
C MET A 62 8.05 3.30 6.10
N LEU A 63 7.54 2.08 6.29
CA LEU A 63 6.10 1.78 6.25
C LEU A 63 5.33 2.58 7.31
N ALA A 64 5.83 2.65 8.53
CA ALA A 64 5.21 3.43 9.59
C ALA A 64 5.17 4.93 9.25
N ASP A 65 6.25 5.47 8.66
CA ASP A 65 6.29 6.88 8.25
C ASP A 65 5.34 7.16 7.09
N ARG A 66 5.21 6.25 6.12
CA ARG A 66 4.21 6.35 5.04
C ARG A 66 2.79 6.26 5.58
N ASN A 67 2.52 5.33 6.49
CA ASN A 67 1.22 5.20 7.12
C ASN A 67 0.82 6.47 7.88
N LYS A 68 1.76 7.08 8.63
CA LYS A 68 1.53 8.39 9.29
C LYS A 68 1.17 9.49 8.29
N LEU A 69 1.87 9.56 7.16
CA LEU A 69 1.57 10.57 6.13
C LEU A 69 0.18 10.35 5.52
N TRP A 70 -0.19 9.11 5.25
CA TRP A 70 -1.54 8.77 4.77
C TRP A 70 -2.61 9.13 5.80
N MET A 71 -2.38 8.84 7.08
CA MET A 71 -3.32 9.20 8.14
C MET A 71 -3.46 10.71 8.32
N LYS A 72 -2.36 11.47 8.20
CA LYS A 72 -2.41 12.93 8.19
C LYS A 72 -3.19 13.45 6.98
N ALA A 73 -2.98 12.89 5.80
CA ALA A 73 -3.75 13.22 4.62
C ALA A 73 -5.24 12.90 4.80
N HIS A 74 -5.57 11.76 5.42
CA HIS A 74 -6.95 11.38 5.74
C HIS A 74 -7.62 12.38 6.71
N GLN A 75 -6.93 12.76 7.78
CA GLN A 75 -7.42 13.73 8.75
C GLN A 75 -7.55 15.14 8.15
N GLN A 76 -6.60 15.53 7.29
CA GLN A 76 -6.53 16.86 6.70
C GLN A 76 -7.43 17.03 5.46
N TYR A 77 -7.74 15.94 4.74
CA TYR A 77 -8.52 15.97 3.49
C TYR A 77 -9.81 15.12 3.52
N GLN A 78 -10.22 14.57 4.68
CA GLN A 78 -11.47 13.80 4.87
C GLN A 78 -11.70 12.68 3.84
N MET A 79 -10.67 11.92 3.48
CA MET A 79 -10.79 10.85 2.49
C MET A 79 -11.38 9.57 3.11
N ALA A 80 -12.71 9.37 3.05
CA ALA A 80 -13.38 8.22 3.68
C ALA A 80 -12.70 6.87 3.36
N TRP A 81 -12.29 6.13 4.40
CA TRP A 81 -11.81 4.76 4.28
C TRP A 81 -12.95 3.79 4.64
N PRO A 82 -13.17 2.70 3.90
CA PRO A 82 -14.22 1.72 4.16
C PRO A 82 -14.01 0.99 5.50
N GLU A 83 -15.10 0.72 6.24
CA GLU A 83 -15.05 0.06 7.56
C GLU A 83 -14.80 -1.45 7.46
N SER A 84 -14.87 -2.03 6.26
CA SER A 84 -14.59 -3.44 6.01
C SER A 84 -14.01 -3.73 4.63
N TRP A 85 -13.39 -4.90 4.48
CA TRP A 85 -12.88 -5.39 3.20
C TRP A 85 -13.96 -5.53 2.12
N HIS A 86 -15.20 -5.87 2.49
CA HIS A 86 -16.32 -5.92 1.55
C HIS A 86 -16.71 -4.54 1.03
N GLU A 87 -16.68 -3.53 1.90
CA GLU A 87 -16.98 -2.16 1.54
C GLU A 87 -15.86 -1.54 0.70
N ALA A 88 -14.60 -1.84 1.04
CA ALA A 88 -13.44 -1.46 0.25
C ALA A 88 -13.48 -2.04 -1.16
N TYR A 89 -13.81 -3.33 -1.25
CA TYR A 89 -13.98 -3.99 -2.53
C TYR A 89 -15.13 -3.37 -3.33
N ASN A 90 -16.30 -3.15 -2.71
CA ASN A 90 -17.47 -2.58 -3.39
C ASN A 90 -17.24 -1.15 -3.88
N LEU A 91 -16.58 -0.30 -3.08
CA LEU A 91 -16.27 1.08 -3.45
C LEU A 91 -15.39 1.13 -4.72
N VAL A 92 -14.38 0.26 -4.79
CA VAL A 92 -13.58 0.07 -6.01
C VAL A 92 -14.43 -0.59 -7.10
N ALA A 93 -15.34 -1.48 -6.73
CA ALA A 93 -16.07 -2.28 -7.68
C ALA A 93 -17.23 -1.57 -8.41
N THR A 94 -17.79 -0.52 -7.83
CA THR A 94 -18.93 0.23 -8.38
C THR A 94 -18.55 1.61 -8.93
N HIS A 95 -17.25 1.94 -8.97
CA HIS A 95 -16.80 3.21 -9.49
C HIS A 95 -17.14 3.32 -11.00
N PRO A 96 -17.75 4.43 -11.46
CA PRO A 96 -18.33 4.58 -12.80
C PRO A 96 -17.33 4.55 -13.99
N HIS A 97 -16.07 4.21 -13.75
CA HIS A 97 -15.01 4.15 -14.77
C HIS A 97 -14.35 2.77 -14.91
N LYS A 98 -15.05 1.72 -14.48
CA LYS A 98 -14.76 0.35 -14.91
C LYS A 98 -15.11 0.07 -16.36
#